data_AF-A0A7V2DEI0-F1
#
_entry.id   AF-A0A7V2DEI0-F1
#
_cell.length_a   1.000
_cell.length_b   1.000
_cell.length_c   1.000
_cell.angle_alpha   90.00
_cell.angle_beta   90.00
_cell.angle_gamma   90.00
#
_symmetry.space_group_name_H-M   'P 1'
#
loop_
_entity.id
_entity.type
_entity.pdbx_description
1 polymer ?
#
loop_
_entity_poly.entity_id
_entity_poly.type
_entity_poly.pdbx_seq_one_letter_code
_entity_poly.pdbx_strand_id
1 'polypeptide(L)'
;MDAVNTFFGAYINFWTTYDHDSLLLFLDSMNDLEEALQEKHDLSLQVFAEYVPLDAIRTYWHNHKELRNNIVLAQSMDIPGVHTDLPYLCLIDELSLSKIINEIDEEYREEDRQTINETVHYYGEIVNIGHILFNMTSLTMDKLLRHGIEGTSKGFNIAKEVIRCDPDIGKPITFSGWFEGEPGLVCAFLSHLYTKPKE
;
A
#
# COMPACT_ATOMS: atom_id res chain seq x y z
N MET A 1 -13.12 15.71 -8.26
CA MET A 1 -12.01 16.67 -8.01
C MET A 1 -11.57 16.66 -6.55
N ASP A 2 -12.48 16.83 -5.58
CA ASP A 2 -12.07 16.84 -4.15
C ASP A 2 -11.44 15.52 -3.70
N ALA A 3 -12.09 14.37 -3.95
CA ALA A 3 -11.53 13.04 -3.60
C ALA A 3 -10.15 12.76 -4.23
N VAL A 4 -9.92 13.17 -5.49
CA VAL A 4 -8.60 13.07 -6.14
C VAL A 4 -7.57 13.88 -5.37
N ASN A 5 -7.88 15.14 -5.05
CA ASN A 5 -6.98 16.00 -4.30
C ASN A 5 -6.69 15.47 -2.89
N THR A 6 -7.70 14.91 -2.22
CA THR A 6 -7.59 14.30 -0.89
C THR A 6 -6.71 13.06 -0.93
N PHE A 7 -6.95 12.13 -1.86
CA PHE A 7 -6.16 10.90 -2.02
C PHE A 7 -4.67 11.19 -2.22
N PHE A 8 -4.32 12.06 -3.19
CA PHE A 8 -2.90 12.38 -3.41
C PHE A 8 -2.32 13.25 -2.28
N GLY A 9 -3.14 14.04 -1.58
CA GLY A 9 -2.72 14.70 -0.35
C GLY A 9 -2.36 13.70 0.75
N ALA A 10 -3.20 12.68 0.96
CA ALA A 10 -2.99 11.61 1.93
C ALA A 10 -1.77 10.76 1.57
N TYR A 11 -1.57 10.44 0.29
CA TYR A 11 -0.37 9.78 -0.21
C TYR A 11 0.90 10.56 0.15
N ILE A 12 0.97 11.84 -0.19
CA ILE A 12 2.14 12.67 0.15
C ILE A 12 2.33 12.73 1.67
N ASN A 13 1.26 12.91 2.43
CA ASN A 13 1.32 12.94 3.89
C ASN A 13 1.85 11.62 4.48
N PHE A 14 1.44 10.47 3.93
CA PHE A 14 1.92 9.16 4.36
C PHE A 14 3.43 9.03 4.18
N TRP A 15 4.00 9.46 3.07
CA TRP A 15 5.45 9.37 2.88
C TRP A 15 6.27 10.41 3.63
N THR A 16 5.65 11.54 4.02
CA THR A 16 6.34 12.55 4.84
C THR A 16 6.30 12.25 6.32
N THR A 17 5.18 11.73 6.82
CA THR A 17 4.95 11.49 8.25
C THR A 17 5.28 10.05 8.62
N TYR A 18 4.90 9.12 7.75
CA TYR A 18 5.21 7.70 7.81
C TYR A 18 4.84 7.02 9.14
N ASP A 19 3.58 7.19 9.52
CA ASP A 19 2.99 6.63 10.74
C ASP A 19 1.65 5.93 10.46
N HIS A 20 1.10 5.26 11.47
CA HIS A 20 -0.14 4.51 11.32
C HIS A 20 -1.37 5.38 11.03
N ASP A 21 -1.39 6.63 11.52
CA ASP A 21 -2.53 7.53 11.33
C ASP A 21 -2.56 8.05 9.88
N SER A 22 -1.39 8.37 9.32
CA SER A 22 -1.24 8.72 7.91
C SER A 22 -1.45 7.53 6.97
N LEU A 23 -1.11 6.31 7.39
CA LEU A 23 -1.46 5.08 6.66
C LEU A 23 -2.98 4.88 6.60
N LEU A 24 -3.68 4.96 7.72
CA LEU A 24 -5.13 4.81 7.76
C LEU A 24 -5.82 5.89 6.92
N LEU A 25 -5.35 7.15 7.02
CA LEU A 25 -5.87 8.24 6.20
C LEU A 25 -5.67 7.98 4.69
N PHE A 26 -4.54 7.41 4.29
CA PHE A 26 -4.30 7.01 2.91
C PHE A 26 -5.31 5.95 2.45
N LEU A 27 -5.52 4.90 3.25
CA LEU A 27 -6.47 3.83 2.94
C LEU A 27 -7.91 4.36 2.85
N ASP A 28 -8.32 5.23 3.77
CA ASP A 28 -9.65 5.86 3.74
C ASP A 28 -9.85 6.73 2.51
N SER A 29 -8.84 7.55 2.18
CA SER A 29 -8.90 8.41 0.99
C SER A 29 -8.91 7.60 -0.31
N MET A 30 -8.35 6.39 -0.32
CA MET A 30 -8.42 5.46 -1.46
C MET A 30 -9.85 4.96 -1.69
N ASN A 31 -10.54 4.58 -0.62
CA ASN A 31 -11.95 4.16 -0.70
C ASN A 31 -12.86 5.32 -1.12
N ASP A 32 -12.66 6.51 -0.54
CA ASP A 32 -13.42 7.71 -0.94
C ASP A 32 -13.20 8.07 -2.42
N LEU A 33 -11.99 7.85 -2.93
CA LEU A 33 -11.68 8.02 -4.34
C LEU A 33 -12.40 6.97 -5.19
N GLU A 34 -12.42 5.69 -4.77
CA GLU A 34 -13.14 4.64 -5.49
C GLU A 34 -14.62 4.98 -5.63
N GLU A 35 -15.29 5.32 -4.53
CA GLU A 35 -16.71 5.70 -4.54
C GLU A 35 -16.96 6.89 -5.48
N ALA A 36 -16.11 7.92 -5.42
CA ALA A 36 -16.24 9.09 -6.26
C ALA A 36 -15.99 8.78 -7.76
N LEU A 37 -15.11 7.84 -8.09
CA LEU A 37 -14.84 7.42 -9.46
C LEU A 37 -15.99 6.58 -10.04
N GLN A 38 -16.55 5.67 -9.24
CA GLN A 38 -17.72 4.90 -9.64
C GLN A 38 -18.92 5.81 -9.90
N GLU A 39 -19.22 6.74 -8.97
CA GLU A 39 -20.37 7.62 -9.08
C GLU A 39 -20.28 8.59 -10.28
N LYS A 40 -19.11 9.18 -10.52
CA LYS A 40 -18.97 10.34 -11.44
C LYS A 40 -18.38 10.00 -12.78
N HIS A 41 -17.66 8.89 -12.88
CA HIS A 41 -16.85 8.56 -14.03
C HIS A 41 -17.06 7.13 -14.55
N ASP A 42 -17.85 6.30 -13.88
CA ASP A 42 -18.03 4.87 -14.19
C ASP A 42 -16.67 4.14 -14.28
N LEU A 43 -15.75 4.52 -13.40
CA LEU A 43 -14.41 3.95 -13.27
C LEU A 43 -14.28 3.26 -11.92
N SER A 44 -13.55 2.14 -11.89
CA SER A 44 -13.24 1.42 -10.66
C SER A 44 -11.74 1.19 -10.52
N LEU A 45 -11.23 1.32 -9.30
CA LEU A 45 -9.89 0.99 -8.83
C LEU A 45 -9.74 -0.50 -8.52
N GLN A 46 -10.85 -1.23 -8.33
CA GLN A 46 -10.84 -2.70 -8.14
C GLN A 46 -10.30 -3.46 -9.36
N VAL A 47 -10.13 -2.79 -10.50
CA VAL A 47 -9.41 -3.37 -11.66
C VAL A 47 -7.93 -3.63 -11.37
N PHE A 48 -7.37 -3.03 -10.31
CA PHE A 48 -6.00 -3.22 -9.88
C PHE A 48 -5.96 -4.22 -8.73
N ALA A 49 -5.13 -5.25 -8.87
CA ALA A 49 -4.97 -6.29 -7.84
C ALA A 49 -4.52 -5.70 -6.50
N GLU A 50 -3.78 -4.58 -6.53
CA GLU A 50 -3.34 -3.85 -5.34
C GLU A 50 -4.49 -3.28 -4.51
N TYR A 51 -5.65 -3.01 -5.10
CA TYR A 51 -6.78 -2.45 -4.36
C TYR A 51 -7.33 -3.45 -3.34
N VAL A 52 -7.42 -4.73 -3.70
CA VAL A 52 -8.02 -5.80 -2.90
C VAL A 52 -7.37 -5.95 -1.51
N PRO A 53 -6.05 -6.17 -1.37
CA PRO A 53 -5.41 -6.25 -0.05
C PRO A 53 -5.54 -4.94 0.74
N LEU A 54 -5.45 -3.78 0.08
CA LEU A 54 -5.52 -2.50 0.76
C LEU A 54 -6.92 -2.21 1.33
N ASP A 55 -7.98 -2.53 0.58
CA ASP A 55 -9.34 -2.37 1.06
C ASP A 55 -9.69 -3.40 2.15
N ALA A 56 -9.22 -4.64 2.02
CA ALA A 56 -9.38 -5.65 3.07
C ALA A 56 -8.69 -5.20 4.38
N ILE A 57 -7.47 -4.69 4.30
CA ILE A 57 -6.73 -4.12 5.44
C ILE A 57 -7.50 -2.95 6.05
N ARG A 58 -7.97 -2.01 5.24
CA ARG A 58 -8.74 -0.84 5.69
C ARG A 58 -10.00 -1.27 6.45
N THR A 59 -10.78 -2.16 5.84
CA THR A 59 -12.05 -2.66 6.39
C THR A 59 -11.82 -3.35 7.73
N TYR A 60 -10.82 -4.22 7.81
CA TYR A 60 -10.46 -4.88 9.07
C TYR A 60 -9.97 -3.87 10.11
N TRP A 61 -9.15 -2.87 9.74
CA TRP A 61 -8.64 -1.86 10.67
C TRP A 61 -9.78 -1.09 11.35
N HIS A 62 -10.81 -0.70 10.62
CA HIS A 62 -11.96 0.02 11.19
C HIS A 62 -12.72 -0.80 12.23
N ASN A 63 -12.80 -2.12 12.04
CA ASN A 63 -13.45 -3.04 12.97
C ASN A 63 -12.54 -3.41 14.16
N HIS A 64 -11.22 -3.46 13.92
CA HIS A 64 -10.22 -4.00 14.83
C HIS A 64 -9.03 -3.06 14.95
N LYS A 65 -9.18 -2.03 15.78
CA LYS A 65 -8.19 -0.96 15.97
C LYS A 65 -6.83 -1.47 16.45
N GLU A 66 -6.77 -2.66 17.02
CA GLU A 66 -5.54 -3.34 17.42
C GLU A 66 -4.66 -3.74 16.24
N LEU A 67 -5.16 -3.75 15.00
CA LEU A 67 -4.34 -3.99 13.80
C LEU A 67 -3.13 -3.03 13.73
N ARG A 68 -3.29 -1.80 14.25
CA ARG A 68 -2.18 -0.85 14.41
C ARG A 68 -0.97 -1.48 15.11
N ASN A 69 -1.21 -2.35 16.09
CA ASN A 69 -0.16 -3.03 16.84
C ASN A 69 0.48 -4.20 16.08
N ASN A 70 0.00 -4.54 14.89
CA ASN A 70 0.52 -5.65 14.09
C ASN A 70 1.17 -5.17 12.78
N ILE A 71 0.95 -3.90 12.42
CA ILE A 71 1.65 -3.24 11.32
C ILE A 71 2.95 -2.63 11.81
N VAL A 72 4.04 -2.93 11.11
CA VAL A 72 5.36 -2.35 11.34
C VAL A 72 5.70 -1.43 10.16
N LEU A 73 5.99 -0.18 10.49
CA LEU A 73 6.48 0.83 9.56
C LEU A 73 7.96 1.08 9.87
N ALA A 74 8.83 0.89 8.89
CA ALA A 74 10.26 1.14 9.00
C ALA A 74 10.81 1.77 7.71
N GLN A 75 11.95 2.46 7.80
CA GLN A 75 12.69 2.87 6.61
C GLN A 75 13.57 1.71 6.15
N SER A 76 13.70 1.52 4.84
CA SER A 76 14.55 0.45 4.28
C SER A 76 16.01 0.57 4.73
N MET A 77 16.51 1.80 4.86
CA MET A 77 17.88 2.08 5.31
C MET A 77 18.16 1.65 6.76
N ASP A 78 17.13 1.43 7.57
CA ASP A 78 17.26 0.96 8.94
C ASP A 78 17.45 -0.57 9.02
N ILE A 79 17.40 -1.27 7.89
CA ILE A 79 17.64 -2.71 7.81
C ILE A 79 19.00 -3.02 7.15
N PRO A 80 20.05 -3.29 7.95
CA PRO A 80 21.36 -3.59 7.41
C PRO A 80 21.36 -4.83 6.52
N GLY A 81 22.01 -4.77 5.36
CA GLY A 81 22.20 -5.93 4.48
C GLY A 81 20.94 -6.40 3.74
N VAL A 82 19.83 -5.65 3.84
CA VAL A 82 18.66 -5.83 2.98
C VAL A 82 18.69 -4.79 1.85
N HIS A 83 18.57 -5.29 0.63
CA HIS A 83 18.45 -4.52 -0.59
C HIS A 83 17.00 -4.55 -1.05
N THR A 84 16.44 -3.39 -1.35
CA THR A 84 15.08 -3.24 -1.82
C THR A 84 14.97 -1.99 -2.69
N ASP A 85 14.04 -1.99 -3.62
CA ASP A 85 13.68 -0.81 -4.42
C ASP A 85 12.71 0.11 -3.67
N LEU A 86 12.20 -0.30 -2.50
CA LEU A 86 11.32 0.50 -1.66
C LEU A 86 12.11 1.36 -0.68
N PRO A 87 11.86 2.68 -0.61
CA PRO A 87 12.46 3.52 0.43
C PRO A 87 11.92 3.19 1.84
N TYR A 88 10.70 2.67 1.90
CA TYR A 88 9.90 2.51 3.11
C TYR A 88 9.24 1.13 3.13
N LEU A 89 9.17 0.52 4.30
CA LEU A 89 8.67 -0.83 4.53
C LEU A 89 7.39 -0.80 5.35
N CYS A 90 6.32 -1.35 4.79
CA CYS A 90 5.07 -1.56 5.49
C CYS A 90 4.85 -3.06 5.59
N LEU A 91 4.93 -3.58 6.82
CA LEU A 91 4.90 -5.00 7.09
C LEU A 91 3.65 -5.34 7.91
N ILE A 92 3.14 -6.54 7.70
CA ILE A 92 2.13 -7.20 8.55
C ILE A 92 2.56 -8.65 8.83
N ASP A 93 2.18 -9.23 9.97
CA ASP A 93 2.40 -10.67 10.20
C ASP A 93 1.34 -11.53 9.47
N GLU A 94 1.73 -12.75 9.08
CA GLU A 94 0.90 -13.71 8.35
C GLU A 94 -0.42 -14.03 9.10
N LEU A 95 -0.37 -14.11 10.43
CA LEU A 95 -1.55 -14.42 11.24
C LEU A 95 -2.56 -13.28 11.18
N SER A 96 -2.10 -12.04 11.27
CA SER A 96 -2.96 -10.86 11.09
C SER A 96 -3.52 -10.79 9.67
N LEU A 97 -2.70 -11.02 8.63
CA LEU A 97 -3.20 -11.08 7.25
C LEU A 97 -4.25 -12.18 7.07
N SER A 98 -4.04 -13.34 7.67
CA SER A 98 -5.00 -14.45 7.63
C SER A 98 -6.33 -14.09 8.30
N LYS A 99 -6.30 -13.34 9.40
CA LYS A 99 -7.52 -12.82 10.05
C LYS A 99 -8.26 -11.84 9.13
N ILE A 100 -7.54 -10.92 8.50
CA ILE A 100 -8.09 -9.98 7.52
C ILE A 100 -8.82 -10.73 6.42
N ILE A 101 -8.16 -11.72 5.80
CA ILE A 101 -8.77 -12.52 4.73
C ILE A 101 -10.02 -13.28 5.22
N ASN A 102 -10.01 -13.80 6.44
CA ASN A 102 -11.14 -14.55 6.97
C ASN A 102 -12.37 -13.68 7.29
N GLU A 103 -12.20 -12.37 7.43
CA GLU A 103 -13.31 -11.42 7.62
C GLU A 103 -13.90 -10.88 6.32
N ILE A 104 -13.27 -11.16 5.18
CA ILE A 104 -13.88 -10.94 3.88
C ILE A 104 -15.15 -11.78 3.79
N ASP A 105 -16.20 -11.19 3.19
CA ASP A 105 -17.48 -11.85 2.97
C ASP A 105 -17.26 -13.20 2.27
N GLU A 106 -18.01 -14.22 2.70
CA GLU A 106 -17.88 -15.59 2.23
C GLU A 106 -18.06 -15.71 0.71
N GLU A 107 -18.88 -14.84 0.11
CA GLU A 107 -19.09 -14.79 -1.34
C GLU A 107 -17.79 -14.48 -2.12
N TYR A 108 -16.96 -13.56 -1.62
CA TYR A 108 -15.77 -13.06 -2.32
C TYR A 108 -14.45 -13.61 -1.77
N ARG A 109 -14.48 -14.24 -0.59
CA ARG A 109 -13.28 -14.59 0.19
C ARG A 109 -12.23 -15.38 -0.58
N GLU A 110 -12.62 -16.36 -1.39
CA GLU A 110 -11.64 -17.22 -2.07
C GLU A 110 -10.94 -16.49 -3.22
N GLU A 111 -11.69 -15.69 -3.98
CA GLU A 111 -11.13 -14.86 -5.05
C GLU A 111 -10.20 -13.77 -4.48
N ASP A 112 -10.66 -13.09 -3.42
CA ASP A 112 -9.85 -12.07 -2.77
C ASP A 112 -8.63 -12.69 -2.07
N ARG A 113 -8.76 -13.85 -1.44
CA ARG A 113 -7.63 -14.60 -0.87
C ARG A 113 -6.58 -14.88 -1.93
N GLN A 114 -6.99 -15.36 -3.10
CA GLN A 114 -6.06 -15.64 -4.19
C GLN A 114 -5.35 -14.35 -4.61
N THR A 115 -6.10 -13.29 -4.88
CA THR A 115 -5.56 -11.99 -5.30
C THR A 115 -4.58 -11.42 -4.28
N ILE A 116 -4.94 -11.47 -2.98
CA ILE A 116 -4.08 -11.01 -1.89
C ILE A 116 -2.78 -11.80 -1.86
N ASN A 117 -2.87 -13.13 -1.88
CA ASN A 117 -1.68 -14.01 -1.83
C ASN A 117 -0.76 -13.85 -3.04
N GLU A 118 -1.29 -13.50 -4.21
CA GLU A 118 -0.52 -13.23 -5.43
C GLU A 118 0.12 -11.83 -5.43
N THR A 119 -0.41 -10.88 -4.64
CA THR A 119 0.02 -9.48 -4.66
C THR A 119 1.03 -9.15 -3.55
N VAL A 120 0.93 -9.80 -2.38
CA VAL A 120 1.84 -9.56 -1.25
C VAL A 120 3.13 -10.38 -1.35
N HIS A 121 4.18 -9.98 -0.62
CA HIS A 121 5.42 -10.77 -0.54
C HIS A 121 5.66 -11.35 0.84
N TYR A 122 5.79 -12.67 0.92
CA TYR A 122 6.05 -13.41 2.15
C TYR A 122 7.55 -13.58 2.40
N TYR A 123 7.96 -13.37 3.65
CA TYR A 123 9.30 -13.58 4.18
C TYR A 123 9.21 -14.38 5.48
N GLY A 124 8.86 -15.66 5.35
CA GLY A 124 8.43 -16.47 6.48
C GLY A 124 7.06 -15.99 6.98
N GLU A 125 6.95 -15.72 8.28
CA GLU A 125 5.72 -15.25 8.92
C GLU A 125 5.48 -13.73 8.75
N ILE A 126 6.40 -13.01 8.10
CA ILE A 126 6.27 -11.57 7.86
C ILE A 126 5.89 -11.33 6.41
N VAL A 127 4.95 -10.42 6.18
CA VAL A 127 4.43 -10.08 4.86
C VAL A 127 4.71 -8.61 4.57
N ASN A 128 5.33 -8.34 3.42
CA ASN A 128 5.52 -6.98 2.92
C ASN A 128 4.31 -6.56 2.08
N ILE A 129 3.73 -5.40 2.43
CA ILE A 129 2.65 -4.73 1.71
C ILE A 129 3.05 -3.31 1.24
N GLY A 130 4.30 -2.91 1.46
CA GLY A 130 4.77 -1.55 1.15
C GLY A 130 4.73 -1.20 -0.33
N HIS A 131 5.09 -2.15 -1.21
CA HIS A 131 5.02 -1.92 -2.66
C HIS A 131 3.60 -1.72 -3.16
N ILE A 132 2.64 -2.40 -2.54
CA ILE A 132 1.22 -2.34 -2.91
C ILE A 132 0.69 -0.91 -2.75
N LEU A 133 1.03 -0.24 -1.65
CA LEU A 133 0.64 1.16 -1.38
C LEU A 133 1.14 2.12 -2.47
N PHE A 134 2.40 1.96 -2.86
CA PHE A 134 3.00 2.80 -3.90
C PHE A 134 2.43 2.48 -5.29
N ASN A 135 2.41 1.19 -5.65
CA ASN A 135 1.94 0.72 -6.94
C ASN A 135 0.50 1.13 -7.17
N MET A 136 -0.37 0.99 -6.16
CA MET A 136 -1.75 1.45 -6.21
C MET A 136 -1.85 2.93 -6.57
N THR A 137 -1.00 3.77 -5.98
CA THR A 137 -0.99 5.21 -6.26
C THR A 137 -0.51 5.51 -7.68
N SER A 138 0.57 4.87 -8.13
CA SER A 138 1.09 5.03 -9.49
C SER A 138 0.09 4.59 -10.55
N LEU A 139 -0.53 3.43 -10.36
CA LEU A 139 -1.57 2.89 -11.25
C LEU A 139 -2.81 3.79 -11.28
N THR A 140 -3.21 4.31 -10.11
CA THR A 140 -4.31 5.29 -10.00
C THR A 140 -3.99 6.56 -10.76
N MET A 141 -2.79 7.13 -10.60
CA MET A 141 -2.37 8.34 -11.32
C MET A 141 -2.41 8.12 -12.84
N ASP A 142 -1.83 7.03 -13.34
CA ASP A 142 -1.86 6.70 -14.77
C ASP A 142 -3.29 6.55 -15.28
N LYS A 143 -4.16 5.84 -14.54
CA LYS A 143 -5.58 5.69 -14.89
C LYS A 143 -6.31 7.03 -14.99
N LEU A 144 -6.16 7.89 -13.98
CA LEU A 144 -6.81 9.20 -13.95
C LEU A 144 -6.37 10.06 -15.14
N LEU A 145 -5.06 10.14 -15.41
CA LEU A 145 -4.52 10.93 -16.51
C LEU A 145 -4.98 10.41 -17.87
N ARG A 146 -5.06 9.09 -18.08
CA ARG A 146 -5.59 8.51 -19.33
C ARG A 146 -7.05 8.86 -19.58
N HIS A 147 -7.83 9.13 -18.53
CA HIS A 147 -9.22 9.54 -18.61
C HIS A 147 -9.41 11.06 -18.51
N GLY A 148 -8.31 11.84 -18.51
CA GLY A 148 -8.38 13.30 -18.42
C GLY A 148 -8.88 13.81 -17.07
N ILE A 149 -8.83 12.99 -16.02
CA ILE A 149 -9.21 13.38 -14.67
C ILE A 149 -7.97 13.90 -13.96
N GLU A 150 -8.00 15.16 -13.54
CA GLU A 150 -6.89 15.79 -12.85
C GLU A 150 -7.31 16.45 -11.53
N GLY A 151 -6.39 16.42 -10.57
CA GLY A 151 -6.46 17.24 -9.37
C GLY A 151 -5.86 18.62 -9.61
N THR A 152 -6.05 19.50 -8.63
CA THR A 152 -5.53 20.87 -8.61
C THR A 152 -4.72 21.16 -7.36
N SER A 153 -4.70 20.24 -6.38
CA SER A 153 -3.99 20.43 -5.13
C SER A 153 -2.47 20.37 -5.32
N LYS A 154 -1.74 20.96 -4.37
CA LYS A 154 -0.28 20.82 -4.30
C LYS A 154 0.14 19.35 -4.21
N GLY A 155 -0.58 18.55 -3.42
CA GLY A 155 -0.31 17.12 -3.27
C GLY A 155 -0.44 16.35 -4.59
N PHE A 156 -1.51 16.61 -5.35
CA PHE A 156 -1.68 16.03 -6.69
C PHE A 156 -0.52 16.38 -7.63
N ASN A 157 -0.15 17.65 -7.71
CA ASN A 157 0.92 18.08 -8.61
C ASN A 157 2.28 17.47 -8.25
N ILE A 158 2.62 17.41 -6.96
CA ILE A 158 3.85 16.75 -6.51
C ILE A 158 3.83 15.25 -6.85
N ALA A 159 2.73 14.56 -6.54
CA ALA A 159 2.60 13.14 -6.84
C ALA A 159 2.72 12.88 -8.35
N LYS A 160 2.10 13.73 -9.18
CA LYS A 160 2.15 13.64 -10.65
C LYS A 160 3.59 13.78 -11.16
N GLU A 161 4.36 14.73 -10.62
CA GLU A 161 5.76 14.92 -11.01
C GLU A 161 6.65 13.73 -10.60
N VAL A 162 6.49 13.24 -9.37
CA VAL A 162 7.28 12.12 -8.85
C VAL A 162 7.00 10.83 -9.62
N ILE A 163 5.72 10.48 -9.81
CA ILE A 163 5.30 9.23 -10.48
C ILE A 163 5.71 9.22 -11.97
N ARG A 164 5.74 10.39 -12.62
CA ARG A 164 6.12 10.49 -14.04
C ARG A 164 7.62 10.50 -14.30
N CYS A 165 8.43 10.78 -13.28
CA CYS A 165 9.88 10.86 -13.41
C CYS A 165 10.49 9.55 -13.93
N ASP A 166 10.05 8.39 -13.41
CA ASP A 166 10.60 7.08 -13.77
C ASP A 166 10.26 6.66 -15.22
N PRO A 167 9.00 6.76 -15.69
CA PRO A 167 8.65 6.51 -17.09
C PRO A 167 9.40 7.38 -18.09
N ASP A 168 9.63 8.66 -17.75
CA ASP A 168 10.31 9.62 -18.62
C ASP A 168 11.78 9.22 -18.87
N ILE A 169 12.36 8.37 -17.99
CA ILE A 169 13.70 7.79 -18.15
C ILE A 169 13.67 6.28 -18.48
N GLY A 170 12.51 5.74 -18.87
CA GLY A 170 12.34 4.35 -19.31
C GLY A 170 12.28 3.33 -18.18
N LYS A 171 12.03 3.75 -16.93
CA LYS A 171 11.83 2.85 -15.79
C LYS A 171 10.34 2.53 -15.57
N PRO A 172 10.02 1.41 -14.90
CA PRO A 172 8.64 1.09 -14.51
C PRO A 172 8.03 2.14 -13.57
N ILE A 173 6.70 2.31 -13.63
CA ILE A 173 5.94 3.14 -12.67
C ILE A 173 5.73 2.48 -11.30
N THR A 174 6.02 1.19 -11.21
CA THR A 174 5.80 0.35 -10.04
C THR A 174 7.10 -0.18 -9.48
N PHE A 175 7.10 -0.46 -8.18
CA PHE A 175 8.15 -1.19 -7.50
C PHE A 175 7.88 -2.69 -7.54
N SER A 176 8.98 -3.44 -7.56
CA SER A 176 8.95 -4.89 -7.39
C SER A 176 8.63 -5.28 -5.96
N GLY A 177 9.05 -4.51 -4.95
CA GLY A 177 8.74 -4.79 -3.55
C GLY A 177 9.46 -5.99 -2.93
N TRP A 178 10.46 -6.53 -3.63
CA TRP A 178 11.27 -7.62 -3.11
C TRP A 178 12.37 -7.11 -2.17
N PHE A 179 12.64 -7.93 -1.15
CA PHE A 179 13.75 -7.77 -0.23
C PHE A 179 14.77 -8.84 -0.53
N GLU A 180 15.96 -8.41 -0.92
CA GLU A 180 17.09 -9.26 -1.24
C GLU A 180 18.18 -9.07 -0.18
N GLY A 181 18.95 -10.13 0.08
CA GLY A 181 20.03 -10.09 1.05
C GLY A 181 20.69 -11.46 1.17
N GLU A 182 21.66 -11.56 2.07
CA GLU A 182 22.28 -12.87 2.34
C GLU A 182 21.23 -13.89 2.83
N PRO A 183 21.37 -15.19 2.50
CA PRO A 183 20.42 -16.21 2.93
C PRO A 183 20.17 -16.19 4.44
N GLY A 184 18.89 -16.14 4.83
CA GLY A 184 18.45 -16.08 6.22
C GLY A 184 18.54 -14.69 6.89
N LEU A 185 19.27 -13.74 6.28
CA LEU A 185 19.47 -12.41 6.84
C LEU A 185 18.19 -11.57 6.76
N VAL A 186 17.50 -11.60 5.61
CA VAL A 186 16.24 -10.88 5.40
C VAL A 186 15.21 -11.29 6.45
N CYS A 187 14.92 -12.60 6.56
CA CYS A 187 13.95 -13.09 7.54
C CYS A 187 14.38 -12.77 8.98
N ALA A 188 15.66 -12.94 9.33
CA ALA A 188 16.15 -12.65 10.68
C ALA A 188 15.93 -11.17 11.07
N PHE A 189 16.20 -10.23 10.16
CA PHE A 189 15.99 -8.81 10.44
C PHE A 189 14.52 -8.44 10.51
N LEU A 190 13.69 -8.96 9.61
CA LEU A 190 12.25 -8.70 9.65
C LEU A 190 11.64 -9.24 10.95
N SER A 191 12.01 -10.45 11.38
CA SER A 191 11.59 -10.98 12.68
C SER A 191 12.11 -10.13 13.84
N HIS A 192 13.32 -9.58 13.75
CA HIS A 192 13.85 -8.67 14.76
C HIS A 192 13.02 -7.38 14.86
N LEU A 193 12.59 -6.80 13.73
CA LEU A 193 11.72 -5.63 13.73
C LEU A 193 10.37 -5.88 14.40
N TYR A 194 9.81 -7.08 14.23
CA TYR A 194 8.53 -7.47 14.85
C TYR A 194 8.63 -7.76 16.34
N THR A 195 9.79 -8.19 16.83
CA THR A 195 10.01 -8.57 18.23
C THR A 195 10.54 -7.43 19.09
N LYS A 196 10.95 -6.30 18.50
CA LYS A 196 11.35 -5.11 19.26
C LYS A 196 10.17 -4.60 20.11
N PRO A 197 10.41 -4.20 21.37
CA PRO A 197 9.40 -3.51 22.15
C PRO A 197 8.92 -2.28 21.39
N LYS A 198 7.60 -2.13 21.23
CA LYS A 198 7.01 -0.90 20.69
C LYS A 198 7.12 0.16 21.78
N GLU A 199 7.98 1.16 21.57
CA GLU A 199 8.14 2.31 22.46
C GLU A 199 6.90 3.20 22.51
#